data_AF-A0A7Y0LYI4-F1
#
_entry.id   AF-A0A7Y0LYI4-F1
#
_cell.length_a   1.000
_cell.length_b   1.000
_cell.length_c   1.000
_cell.angle_alpha   90.00
_cell.angle_beta   90.00
_cell.angle_gamma   90.00
#
_symmetry.space_group_name_H-M   'P 1'
#
loop_
_entity.id
_entity.type
_entity.pdbx_description
1 polymer ?
#
loop_
_entity_poly.entity_id
_entity_poly.type
_entity_poly.pdbx_seq_one_letter_code
_entity_poly.pdbx_strand_id
1 'polypeptide(L)'
;MATAVGPLRRLVTDERDAALARDVLVSLEGPLGHLSVERSGASAKPLPPELGRMLQEILQAVASGSPVTVTTIPREVTTSTAAAMLEVSRPTLMKLVRDGVIDAHKVGTHTRLLWVDVTAAKKARRARERAAFAALLEAEGDEEGRLTSRPLHVGRQHVALRSDAAVTGQIDVTTARGAIA
;
A
#
# COMPACT_ATOMS: atom_id res chain seq x y z
N MET A 1 -29.41 9.54 -20.30
CA MET A 1 -29.56 10.76 -19.48
C MET A 1 -28.22 11.07 -18.83
N ALA A 2 -27.72 12.28 -19.06
CA ALA A 2 -26.44 12.77 -18.56
C ALA A 2 -26.49 12.89 -17.04
N THR A 3 -25.58 12.21 -16.35
CA THR A 3 -25.22 12.55 -14.98
C THR A 3 -24.67 13.98 -15.05
N ALA A 4 -25.44 14.96 -14.58
CA ALA A 4 -24.97 16.33 -14.47
C ALA A 4 -23.85 16.36 -13.41
N VAL A 5 -22.62 16.15 -13.86
CA VAL A 5 -21.42 16.51 -13.13
C VAL A 5 -21.51 18.01 -12.95
N GLY A 6 -21.71 18.48 -11.72
CA GLY A 6 -21.62 19.91 -11.39
C GLY A 6 -20.32 20.48 -11.94
N PRO A 7 -20.25 21.79 -12.24
CA PRO A 7 -19.11 22.36 -12.95
C PRO A 7 -17.81 21.96 -12.25
N LEU A 8 -16.97 21.22 -12.99
CA LEU A 8 -15.64 20.83 -12.54
C LEU A 8 -14.88 22.10 -12.23
N ARG A 9 -14.77 22.46 -10.96
CA ARG A 9 -13.93 23.59 -10.55
C ARG A 9 -12.49 23.13 -10.58
N ARG A 10 -11.90 23.18 -11.77
CA ARG A 10 -10.48 22.89 -11.98
C ARG A 10 -9.68 24.00 -11.30
N LEU A 11 -9.08 23.68 -10.16
CA LEU A 11 -8.03 24.48 -9.56
C LEU A 11 -6.75 24.19 -10.35
N VAL A 12 -6.51 24.94 -11.43
CA VAL A 12 -5.21 24.86 -12.12
C VAL A 12 -4.23 25.64 -11.25
N THR A 13 -3.27 24.91 -10.67
CA THR A 13 -2.21 25.52 -9.88
C THR A 13 -1.10 26.00 -10.80
N ASP A 14 -0.68 27.24 -10.64
CA ASP A 14 0.47 27.81 -11.34
C ASP A 14 1.73 27.90 -10.44
N GLU A 15 2.83 28.44 -10.95
CA GLU A 15 4.07 28.58 -10.18
C GLU A 15 3.92 29.53 -8.97
N ARG A 16 2.99 30.49 -9.04
CA ARG A 16 2.71 31.37 -7.89
C ARG A 16 1.99 30.59 -6.80
N ASP A 17 1.01 29.76 -7.15
CA ASP A 17 0.33 28.87 -6.21
C ASP A 17 1.31 27.90 -5.56
N ALA A 18 2.27 27.36 -6.33
CA ALA A 18 3.32 26.49 -5.83
C ALA A 18 4.23 27.21 -4.82
N ALA A 19 4.61 28.47 -5.11
CA ALA A 19 5.41 29.29 -4.19
C ALA A 19 4.65 29.60 -2.88
N LEU A 20 3.37 29.97 -2.97
CA LEU A 20 2.52 30.20 -1.81
C LEU A 20 2.33 28.94 -0.97
N ALA A 21 2.15 27.78 -1.62
CA ALA A 21 2.04 26.51 -0.93
C ALA A 21 3.32 26.14 -0.17
N ARG A 22 4.50 26.38 -0.77
CA ARG A 22 5.79 26.17 -0.10
C ARG A 22 5.94 27.05 1.15
N ASP A 23 5.59 28.33 1.04
CA ASP A 23 5.66 29.27 2.17
C ASP A 23 4.76 28.82 3.34
N VAL A 24 3.52 28.45 3.04
CA VAL A 24 2.59 27.90 4.02
C VAL A 24 3.13 26.60 4.63
N LEU A 25 3.68 25.69 3.83
CA LEU A 25 4.23 24.42 4.34
C LEU A 25 5.43 24.63 5.26
N VAL A 26 6.33 25.56 4.96
CA VAL A 26 7.44 25.92 5.86
C VAL A 26 6.92 26.47 7.19
N SER A 27 5.83 27.26 7.17
CA SER A 27 5.19 27.74 8.40
C SER A 27 4.47 26.64 9.19
N LEU A 28 4.20 25.49 8.56
CA LEU A 28 3.52 24.33 9.15
C LEU A 28 4.50 23.29 9.73
N GLU A 29 5.81 23.53 9.70
CA GLU A 29 6.78 22.58 10.21
C GLU A 29 6.86 22.61 11.75
N GLY A 30 6.26 21.59 12.38
CA GLY A 30 6.30 21.31 13.82
C GLY A 30 5.10 20.47 14.26
N PRO A 31 5.17 19.76 15.40
CA PRO A 31 4.11 18.84 15.86
C PRO A 31 2.75 19.51 16.17
N LEU A 32 2.67 20.84 16.12
CA LEU A 32 1.50 21.65 16.50
C LEU A 32 0.97 22.56 15.37
N GLY A 33 1.48 22.44 14.15
CA GLY A 33 0.98 23.20 13.00
C GLY A 33 -0.50 22.90 12.77
N HIS A 34 -1.36 23.90 12.89
CA HIS A 34 -2.79 23.78 12.65
C HIS A 34 -3.23 24.80 11.62
N LEU A 35 -4.02 24.35 10.65
CA LEU A 35 -4.65 25.23 9.69
C LEU A 35 -5.88 25.86 10.35
N SER A 36 -6.04 27.17 10.22
CA SER A 36 -7.22 27.90 10.69
C SER A 36 -7.95 28.54 9.53
N VAL A 37 -9.28 28.64 9.65
CA VAL A 37 -10.12 29.38 8.72
C VAL A 37 -10.68 30.62 9.39
N GLU A 38 -10.57 31.75 8.70
CA GLU A 38 -11.16 33.01 9.13
C GLU A 38 -12.20 33.45 8.10
N ARG A 39 -13.31 34.01 8.59
CA ARG A 39 -14.31 34.68 7.76
C ARG A 39 -14.31 36.14 8.19
N SER A 40 -14.34 37.07 7.24
CA SER A 40 -14.38 38.51 7.54
C SER A 40 -15.46 38.81 8.61
N GLY A 41 -15.02 39.44 9.71
CA GLY A 41 -15.87 39.75 10.87
C GLY A 41 -16.00 38.64 11.93
N ALA A 42 -15.32 37.51 11.77
CA ALA A 42 -15.30 36.42 12.74
C ALA A 42 -13.86 36.01 13.09
N SER A 43 -13.63 35.63 14.35
CA SER A 43 -12.32 35.13 14.80
C SER A 43 -11.94 33.83 14.09
N ALA A 44 -10.66 33.67 13.80
CA ALA A 44 -10.09 32.48 13.19
C ALA A 44 -10.41 31.23 14.02
N LYS A 45 -10.88 30.17 13.36
CA LYS A 45 -11.16 28.87 14.00
C LYS A 45 -10.21 27.80 13.48
N PRO A 46 -9.62 26.97 14.35
CA PRO A 46 -8.80 25.85 13.91
C PRO A 46 -9.66 24.84 13.15
N LEU A 47 -9.09 24.28 12.08
CA LEU A 47 -9.69 23.14 11.40
C LEU A 47 -9.52 21.87 12.24
N PRO A 48 -10.47 20.92 12.15
CA PRO A 48 -10.26 19.58 12.69
C PRO A 48 -8.97 18.97 12.13
N PRO A 49 -8.19 18.22 12.94
CA PRO A 49 -6.92 17.65 12.52
C PRO A 49 -6.99 16.84 11.22
N GLU A 50 -8.08 16.12 11.01
CA GLU A 50 -8.29 15.28 9.83
C GLU A 50 -8.41 16.12 8.56
N LEU A 51 -9.15 17.23 8.62
CA LEU A 51 -9.29 18.18 7.51
C LEU A 51 -7.96 18.92 7.27
N GLY A 52 -7.26 19.28 8.35
CA GLY A 52 -5.95 19.90 8.28
C GLY A 52 -4.94 19.03 7.51
N ARG A 53 -4.86 17.74 7.83
CA ARG A 53 -4.00 16.78 7.13
C ARG A 53 -4.34 16.65 5.65
N MET A 54 -5.63 16.54 5.32
CA MET A 54 -6.08 16.47 3.92
C MET A 54 -5.63 17.70 3.12
N LEU A 55 -5.76 18.91 3.69
CA LEU A 55 -5.32 20.14 3.03
C LEU A 55 -3.79 20.22 2.95
N GLN A 56 -3.05 19.71 3.93
CA GLN A 56 -1.60 19.62 3.88
C GLN A 56 -1.12 18.73 2.73
N GLU A 57 -1.75 17.58 2.51
CA GLU A 57 -1.43 16.71 1.35
C GLU A 57 -1.66 17.44 0.01
N ILE A 58 -2.74 18.22 -0.09
CA ILE A 58 -3.01 19.05 -1.26
C ILE A 58 -1.92 20.12 -1.42
N LEU A 59 -1.57 20.84 -0.35
CA LEU A 59 -0.52 21.86 -0.38
C LEU A 59 0.83 21.26 -0.79
N GLN A 60 1.19 20.06 -0.32
CA GLN A 60 2.40 19.35 -0.75
C GLN A 60 2.38 19.04 -2.24
N ALA A 61 1.25 18.56 -2.77
CA ALA A 61 1.09 18.33 -4.19
C ALA A 61 1.25 19.63 -5.01
N VAL A 62 0.64 20.74 -4.56
CA VAL A 62 0.79 22.05 -5.20
C VAL A 62 2.23 22.56 -5.13
N ALA A 63 2.89 22.46 -3.97
CA ALA A 63 4.26 22.92 -3.75
C ALA A 63 5.30 22.23 -4.66
N SER A 64 5.03 20.98 -5.06
CA SER A 64 5.84 20.23 -6.02
C SER A 64 5.75 20.74 -7.47
N GLY A 65 4.90 21.74 -7.75
CA GLY A 65 4.64 22.23 -9.10
C GLY A 65 3.74 21.31 -9.93
N SER A 66 3.16 20.28 -9.31
CA SER A 66 2.26 19.35 -9.99
C SER A 66 0.86 19.97 -10.17
N PRO A 67 0.24 19.88 -11.36
CA PRO A 67 -1.14 20.32 -11.53
C PRO A 67 -2.08 19.50 -10.64
N VAL A 68 -2.70 20.14 -9.66
CA VAL A 68 -3.71 19.48 -8.80
C VAL A 68 -5.09 19.59 -9.45
N THR A 69 -5.94 18.58 -9.30
CA THR A 69 -7.35 18.67 -9.73
C THR A 69 -8.22 18.10 -8.63
N VAL A 70 -9.09 18.95 -8.08
CA VAL A 70 -10.10 18.53 -7.11
C VAL A 70 -11.40 18.27 -7.85
N THR A 71 -11.92 17.06 -7.73
CA THR A 71 -13.20 16.67 -8.32
C THR A 71 -14.08 16.02 -7.27
N THR A 72 -15.39 16.26 -7.37
CA THR A 72 -16.37 15.51 -6.60
C THR A 72 -16.69 14.23 -7.35
N ILE A 73 -16.59 13.12 -6.64
CA ILE A 73 -16.88 11.82 -7.21
C ILE A 73 -18.37 11.53 -6.98
N PRO A 74 -19.15 11.18 -8.03
CA PRO A 74 -20.53 10.80 -7.84
C PRO A 74 -20.60 9.51 -7.03
N ARG A 75 -21.58 9.42 -6.12
CA ARG A 75 -21.82 8.23 -5.31
C ARG A 75 -22.02 6.97 -6.17
N GLU A 76 -22.66 7.15 -7.32
CA GLU A 76 -22.95 6.09 -8.28
C GLU A 76 -22.24 6.35 -9.61
N VAL A 77 -21.69 5.28 -10.18
CA VAL A 77 -21.03 5.29 -11.48
C VAL A 77 -21.76 4.39 -12.47
N THR A 78 -21.62 4.71 -13.76
CA THR A 78 -22.16 3.88 -14.83
C THR A 78 -21.30 2.63 -15.03
N THR A 79 -21.84 1.60 -15.68
CA THR A 79 -21.05 0.39 -16.03
C THR A 79 -19.84 0.71 -16.90
N SER A 80 -19.90 1.73 -17.77
CA SER A 80 -18.74 2.10 -18.60
C SER A 80 -17.68 2.81 -17.77
N THR A 81 -18.07 3.76 -16.91
CA THR A 81 -17.16 4.43 -15.98
C THR A 81 -16.50 3.43 -15.02
N ALA A 82 -17.27 2.51 -14.45
CA ALA A 82 -16.74 1.47 -13.56
C ALA A 82 -15.75 0.54 -14.28
N ALA A 83 -16.05 0.12 -15.51
CA ALA A 83 -15.15 -0.72 -16.30
C ALA A 83 -13.82 0.01 -16.59
N ALA A 84 -13.89 1.29 -16.96
CA ALA A 84 -12.71 2.13 -17.16
C ALA A 84 -11.90 2.28 -15.86
N MET A 85 -12.56 2.51 -14.72
CA MET A 85 -11.89 2.62 -13.41
C MET A 85 -11.17 1.34 -13.01
N LEU A 86 -11.75 0.18 -13.30
CA LEU A 86 -11.16 -1.14 -13.03
C LEU A 86 -10.11 -1.56 -14.08
N GLU A 87 -9.94 -0.78 -15.14
CA GLU A 87 -9.07 -1.10 -16.29
C GLU A 87 -9.44 -2.46 -16.92
N VAL A 88 -10.75 -2.73 -17.07
CA VAL A 88 -11.27 -3.96 -17.68
C VAL A 88 -12.31 -3.66 -18.75
N SER A 89 -12.59 -4.66 -19.60
CA SER A 89 -13.69 -4.57 -20.55
C SER A 89 -15.05 -4.50 -19.83
N ARG A 90 -16.05 -3.83 -20.43
CA ARG A 90 -17.42 -3.84 -19.90
C ARG A 90 -17.99 -5.26 -19.75
N PRO A 91 -17.82 -6.20 -20.70
CA PRO A 91 -18.21 -7.59 -20.49
C PRO A 91 -17.59 -8.23 -19.25
N THR A 92 -16.30 -7.97 -18.98
CA THR A 92 -15.61 -8.46 -17.77
C THR A 92 -16.22 -7.87 -16.50
N LEU A 93 -16.49 -6.56 -16.47
CA LEU A 93 -17.20 -5.95 -15.34
C LEU A 93 -18.54 -6.63 -15.10
N MET A 94 -19.33 -6.84 -16.15
CA MET A 94 -20.65 -7.47 -16.01
C MET A 94 -20.56 -8.92 -15.53
N LYS A 95 -19.47 -9.64 -15.84
CA LYS A 95 -19.18 -10.94 -15.24
C LYS A 95 -18.97 -10.82 -13.73
N LEU A 96 -18.12 -9.89 -13.28
CA LEU A 96 -17.88 -9.66 -11.85
C LEU A 96 -19.16 -9.30 -11.09
N VAL A 97 -20.06 -8.53 -11.71
CA VAL A 97 -21.37 -8.22 -11.13
C VAL A 97 -22.26 -9.46 -11.02
N ARG A 98 -22.30 -10.31 -12.05
CA ARG A 98 -23.07 -11.57 -12.00
C ARG A 98 -22.51 -12.56 -10.97
N ASP A 99 -21.19 -12.56 -10.80
CA ASP A 99 -20.49 -13.42 -9.84
C ASP A 99 -20.59 -12.89 -8.39
N GLY A 100 -21.30 -11.76 -8.17
CA GLY A 100 -21.49 -11.15 -6.84
C GLY A 100 -20.23 -10.49 -6.27
N VAL A 101 -19.21 -10.26 -7.10
CA VAL A 101 -17.94 -9.66 -6.68
C VAL A 101 -18.07 -8.15 -6.50
N ILE A 102 -18.95 -7.51 -7.29
CA ILE A 102 -19.23 -6.08 -7.22
C ILE A 102 -20.74 -5.88 -7.28
N ASP A 103 -21.28 -5.21 -6.29
CA ASP A 103 -22.70 -4.91 -6.25
C ASP A 103 -23.10 -3.90 -7.34
N ALA A 104 -24.25 -4.16 -7.94
CA ALA A 104 -24.85 -3.28 -8.92
C ALA A 104 -26.36 -3.27 -8.74
N HIS A 105 -26.96 -2.09 -8.92
CA HIS A 105 -28.41 -1.90 -8.80
C HIS A 105 -28.98 -1.25 -10.07
N LYS A 106 -30.29 -1.38 -10.22
CA LYS A 106 -31.04 -0.73 -11.30
C LYS A 106 -31.53 0.64 -10.85
N VAL A 107 -31.31 1.65 -11.70
CA VAL A 107 -31.88 2.99 -11.58
C VAL A 107 -32.66 3.25 -12.87
N GLY A 108 -33.98 3.06 -12.79
CA GLY A 108 -34.82 2.93 -13.99
C GLY A 108 -34.34 1.77 -14.87
N THR A 109 -34.10 2.04 -16.15
CA THR A 109 -33.63 1.04 -17.12
C THR A 109 -32.13 0.76 -17.02
N HIS A 110 -31.35 1.65 -16.39
CA HIS A 110 -29.89 1.57 -16.39
C HIS A 110 -29.34 0.87 -15.16
N THR A 111 -28.22 0.18 -15.33
CA THR A 111 -27.43 -0.36 -14.21
C THR A 111 -26.46 0.70 -13.69
N ARG A 112 -26.33 0.79 -12.37
CA ARG A 112 -25.41 1.64 -11.62
C ARG A 112 -24.63 0.80 -10.62
N LEU A 113 -23.44 1.28 -10.26
CA LEU A 113 -22.59 0.68 -9.24
C LEU A 113 -22.18 1.78 -8.27
N LEU A 114 -22.04 1.46 -6.99
CA LEU A 114 -21.50 2.42 -6.04
C LEU A 114 -20.00 2.60 -6.28
N TRP A 115 -19.54 3.84 -6.25
CA TRP A 115 -18.12 4.15 -6.44
C TRP A 115 -17.24 3.46 -5.39
N VAL A 116 -17.73 3.36 -4.15
CA VAL A 116 -17.03 2.70 -3.05
C VAL A 116 -16.78 1.22 -3.31
N ASP A 117 -17.76 0.51 -3.88
CA ASP A 117 -17.64 -0.92 -4.15
C ASP A 117 -16.68 -1.19 -5.31
N VAL A 118 -16.77 -0.36 -6.37
CA VAL A 118 -15.86 -0.43 -7.51
C VAL A 118 -14.42 -0.17 -7.09
N THR A 119 -14.18 0.83 -6.25
CA THR A 119 -12.83 1.14 -5.77
C THR A 119 -12.29 0.12 -4.76
N ALA A 120 -13.16 -0.41 -3.90
CA ALA A 120 -12.81 -1.52 -3.02
C ALA A 120 -12.38 -2.75 -3.81
N ALA A 121 -13.11 -3.11 -4.87
CA ALA A 121 -12.75 -4.22 -5.76
C ALA A 121 -11.39 -3.99 -6.45
N LYS A 122 -11.11 -2.76 -6.91
CA LYS A 122 -9.79 -2.39 -7.47
C LYS A 122 -8.66 -2.58 -6.46
N LYS A 123 -8.86 -2.09 -5.23
CA LYS A 123 -7.87 -2.18 -4.15
C LYS A 123 -7.62 -3.64 -3.76
N ALA A 124 -8.67 -4.44 -3.63
CA ALA A 124 -8.57 -5.87 -3.34
C ALA A 124 -7.80 -6.62 -4.43
N ARG A 125 -8.06 -6.33 -5.72
CA ARG A 125 -7.31 -6.93 -6.84
C ARG A 125 -5.82 -6.59 -6.77
N ARG A 126 -5.48 -5.31 -6.62
CA ARG A 126 -4.07 -4.86 -6.47
C ARG A 126 -3.38 -5.43 -5.24
N ALA A 127 -4.12 -5.70 -4.16
CA ALA A 127 -3.55 -6.37 -2.99
C ALA A 127 -3.22 -7.84 -3.28
N ARG A 128 -4.10 -8.56 -3.99
CA ARG A 128 -3.85 -9.95 -4.42
C ARG A 128 -2.69 -10.03 -5.40
N GLU A 129 -2.61 -9.14 -6.39
CA GLU A 129 -1.52 -9.06 -7.35
C GLU A 129 -0.17 -8.85 -6.63
N ARG A 130 -0.11 -7.91 -5.67
CA ARG A 130 1.09 -7.69 -4.86
C ARG A 130 1.46 -8.88 -3.98
N ALA A 131 0.48 -9.54 -3.36
CA ALA A 131 0.73 -10.72 -2.54
C ALA A 131 1.25 -11.90 -3.36
N ALA A 132 0.69 -12.13 -4.56
CA ALA A 132 1.16 -13.16 -5.48
C ALA A 132 2.59 -12.88 -5.96
N PHE A 133 2.90 -11.62 -6.30
CA PHE A 133 4.25 -11.23 -6.69
C PHE A 133 5.26 -11.41 -5.54
N ALA A 134 4.89 -11.04 -4.32
CA ALA A 134 5.74 -11.25 -3.14
C ALA A 134 6.02 -12.74 -2.90
N ALA A 135 5.00 -13.61 -3.05
CA ALA A 135 5.15 -15.06 -2.89
C ALA A 135 6.09 -15.67 -3.94
N LEU A 136 6.10 -15.16 -5.19
CA LEU A 136 7.04 -15.60 -6.21
C LEU A 136 8.49 -15.22 -5.87
N LEU A 137 8.71 -13.99 -5.38
CA LEU A 137 10.04 -13.53 -4.95
C LEU A 137 10.58 -14.32 -3.75
N GLU A 138 9.72 -14.65 -2.79
CA GLU A 138 10.08 -15.47 -1.64
C GLU A 138 10.47 -16.90 -2.06
N ALA A 139 9.71 -17.52 -2.96
CA ALA A 139 10.01 -18.84 -3.48
C ALA A 139 11.35 -18.90 -4.24
N GLU A 140 11.73 -17.84 -4.96
CA GLU A 140 13.00 -17.77 -5.69
C GLU A 140 14.22 -17.57 -4.76
N GLY A 141 14.06 -16.79 -3.68
CA GLY A 141 15.10 -16.64 -2.65
C GLY A 141 15.43 -17.93 -1.89
N ASP A 142 14.46 -18.84 -1.76
CA ASP A 142 14.65 -20.16 -1.15
C ASP A 142 15.42 -21.13 -2.06
N GLU A 143 15.44 -20.91 -3.38
CA GLU A 143 16.16 -21.78 -4.34
C GLU A 143 17.66 -21.46 -4.41
N GLU A 144 18.05 -20.18 -4.31
CA GLU A 144 19.45 -19.76 -4.28
C GLU A 144 20.19 -20.26 -3.02
N GLY A 145 19.49 -20.40 -1.89
CA GLY A 145 20.02 -21.01 -0.67
C GLY A 145 20.27 -22.52 -0.79
N ARG A 146 19.53 -23.23 -1.67
CA ARG A 146 19.70 -24.69 -1.89
C ARG A 146 20.81 -25.03 -2.88
N LEU A 147 21.17 -24.12 -3.78
CA LEU A 147 22.24 -24.35 -4.77
C LEU A 147 23.64 -24.17 -4.18
N THR A 148 23.79 -23.39 -3.09
CA THR A 148 25.09 -23.16 -2.42
C THR A 148 25.50 -24.25 -1.43
N SER A 149 24.61 -25.20 -1.13
CA SER A 149 24.81 -26.20 -0.06
C SER A 149 25.05 -27.63 -0.57
N ARG A 150 25.46 -27.82 -1.85
CA ARG A 150 25.99 -29.12 -2.30
C ARG A 150 27.40 -29.33 -1.72
N PRO A 151 27.62 -30.31 -0.82
CA PRO A 151 28.95 -30.62 -0.36
C PRO A 151 29.76 -31.19 -1.54
N LEU A 152 30.88 -30.54 -1.87
CA LEU A 152 31.91 -31.13 -2.71
C LEU A 152 32.31 -32.48 -2.08
N HIS A 153 31.95 -33.57 -2.75
CA HIS A 153 32.42 -34.91 -2.42
C HIS A 153 33.92 -34.97 -2.72
N VAL A 154 34.75 -34.57 -1.77
CA VAL A 154 36.19 -34.87 -1.80
C VAL A 154 36.34 -36.30 -1.30
N GLY A 155 36.61 -37.22 -2.23
CA GLY A 155 36.85 -38.62 -1.93
C GLY A 155 37.98 -38.78 -0.91
N ARG A 156 37.62 -39.20 0.31
CA ARG A 156 38.58 -39.77 1.26
C ARG A 156 38.44 -41.29 1.23
N GLN A 157 39.56 -41.93 0.96
CA GLN A 157 39.75 -43.37 1.02
C GLN A 157 39.44 -43.88 2.44
N HIS A 158 38.43 -44.74 2.55
CA HIS A 158 38.36 -45.80 3.55
C HIS A 158 39.21 -46.99 3.03
N VAL A 159 39.82 -47.89 3.78
CA VAL A 159 39.96 -48.19 5.21
C VAL A 159 40.93 -49.37 5.27
N ALA A 160 41.70 -49.53 6.35
CA ALA A 160 41.98 -50.88 6.86
C ALA A 160 42.24 -50.81 8.37
N LEU A 161 41.23 -51.26 9.09
CA LEU A 161 41.21 -51.55 10.52
C LEU A 161 42.22 -52.66 10.84
N ARG A 162 42.93 -52.53 11.96
CA ARG A 162 43.20 -53.66 12.85
C ARG A 162 43.11 -53.21 14.30
N SER A 163 42.14 -53.80 14.99
CA SER A 163 42.04 -54.03 16.43
C SER A 163 43.40 -54.48 17.00
N ASP A 164 43.73 -54.22 18.27
CA ASP A 164 43.04 -54.79 19.41
C ASP A 164 43.61 -54.24 20.74
N ALA A 165 42.84 -54.44 21.82
CA ALA A 165 43.20 -54.36 23.24
C ALA A 165 43.51 -52.96 23.82
N ALA A 166 43.24 -52.61 25.07
CA ALA A 166 42.42 -53.05 26.21
C ALA A 166 42.78 -52.06 27.36
N VAL A 167 42.12 -52.14 28.52
CA VAL A 167 42.55 -51.57 29.83
C VAL A 167 42.15 -50.09 30.06
N THR A 168 41.07 -49.81 30.79
CA THR A 168 40.91 -49.67 32.27
C THR A 168 41.35 -48.31 32.84
N GLY A 169 40.44 -47.69 33.60
CA GLY A 169 40.63 -46.48 34.44
C GLY A 169 39.56 -45.44 34.10
N GLN A 170 38.41 -45.35 34.77
CA GLN A 170 38.12 -45.00 36.17
C GLN A 170 38.68 -43.64 36.60
N ILE A 171 37.79 -42.88 37.26
CA ILE A 171 38.01 -41.75 38.19
C ILE A 171 37.58 -40.34 37.69
N ASP A 172 36.37 -40.01 38.13
CA ASP A 172 35.95 -38.84 38.93
C ASP A 172 35.80 -37.40 38.39
N VAL A 173 34.59 -36.92 38.74
CA VAL A 173 34.12 -35.59 39.19
C VAL A 173 35.08 -34.40 39.08
N THR A 174 34.55 -33.25 38.62
CA THR A 174 34.36 -32.08 39.50
C THR A 174 33.68 -30.90 38.80
N THR A 175 32.68 -30.40 39.52
CA THR A 175 32.02 -29.11 39.44
C THR A 175 32.97 -27.90 39.50
N ALA A 176 32.71 -26.89 38.67
CA ALA A 176 32.96 -25.47 38.98
C ALA A 176 31.92 -24.66 38.17
N ARG A 177 30.87 -24.04 38.76
CA ARG A 177 30.91 -22.74 39.47
C ARG A 177 31.99 -21.83 38.86
N GLY A 178 31.70 -20.70 38.24
CA GLY A 178 30.52 -19.87 38.17
C GLY A 178 30.99 -18.43 37.91
N ALA A 179 30.02 -17.53 37.79
CA ALA A 179 30.19 -16.08 37.86
C ALA A 179 30.95 -15.47 36.64
N ILE A 180 30.73 -14.23 36.21
CA ILE A 180 30.19 -13.05 36.88
C ILE A 180 29.79 -12.06 35.77
N ALA A 181 28.74 -11.28 36.06
CA ALA A 181 28.48 -9.88 35.70
C ALA A 181 28.53 -9.46 34.22
#